data_AF-A0A970BJJ9-F1
#
_entry.id   AF-A0A970BJJ9-F1
#
_cell.length_a   1.000
_cell.length_b   1.000
_cell.length_c   1.000
_cell.angle_alpha   90.00
_cell.angle_beta   90.00
_cell.angle_gamma   90.00
#
_symmetry.space_group_name_H-M   'P 1'
#
loop_
_entity.id
_entity.type
_entity.pdbx_description
1 polymer ?
#
loop_
_entity_poly.entity_id
_entity_poly.type
_entity_poly.pdbx_seq_one_letter_code
_entity_poly.pdbx_strand_id
1 'polypeptide(L)' 'MELNRLADLMESSDTMQILHNQSPIWIESLNGSTATIKYLNSNQTAEVPVAELVEAELPDLEDQYPTGLFSRISPIIRA' A
#
# COMPACT_ATOMS: atom_id res chain seq x y z
N MET A 1 -7.67 13.99 -2.94
CA MET A 1 -6.79 13.49 -4.02
C MET A 1 -7.37 13.82 -5.39
N GLU A 2 -6.58 13.80 -6.47
CA GLU A 2 -7.07 14.06 -7.85
C GLU A 2 -7.19 12.76 -8.65
N LEU A 3 -8.19 12.67 -9.53
CA LEU A 3 -8.50 11.44 -10.28
C LEU A 3 -7.33 10.96 -11.15
N ASN A 4 -6.68 11.89 -11.85
CA ASN A 4 -5.55 11.58 -12.74
C ASN A 4 -4.40 10.96 -11.94
N ARG A 5 -4.10 11.52 -10.76
CA ARG A 5 -3.07 11.00 -9.87
C ARG A 5 -3.39 9.59 -9.36
N LEU A 6 -4.65 9.31 -9.10
CA LEU A 6 -5.09 8.00 -8.65
C LEU A 6 -4.99 6.93 -9.74
N ALA A 7 -5.29 7.29 -10.99
CA ALA A 7 -5.09 6.41 -12.12
C ALA A 7 -3.61 6.08 -12.33
N ASP A 8 -2.73 7.07 -12.25
CA ASP A 8 -1.28 6.89 -12.36
C ASP A 8 -0.72 5.95 -11.28
N LEU A 9 -1.25 6.01 -10.06
CA LEU A 9 -0.87 5.12 -8.94
C LEU A 9 -1.41 3.69 -9.08
N MET A 10 -2.50 3.48 -9.82
CA MET A 10 -2.96 2.13 -10.13
C MET A 10 -2.13 1.50 -11.25
N GLU A 11 -1.58 2.31 -12.15
CA GLU A 11 -0.73 1.85 -13.26
C GLU A 11 0.73 1.67 -12.82
N SER A 12 1.22 2.56 -11.98
CA SER A 12 2.55 2.45 -11.36
C SER A 12 2.44 1.48 -10.20
N SER A 13 3.18 0.38 -10.22
CA SER A 13 3.22 -0.64 -9.14
C SER A 13 3.75 -0.12 -7.79
N ASP A 14 3.69 1.18 -7.55
CA ASP A 14 4.10 1.82 -6.31
C ASP A 14 3.22 1.31 -5.18
N THR A 15 3.87 0.90 -4.10
CA THR A 15 3.21 0.38 -2.90
C THR A 15 2.68 1.55 -2.07
N MET A 16 1.87 2.42 -2.66
CA MET A 16 1.31 3.57 -1.96
C MET A 16 0.04 3.15 -1.21
N GLN A 17 -0.01 3.46 0.08
CA GLN A 17 -1.21 3.20 0.89
C GLN A 17 -2.19 4.36 0.74
N ILE A 18 -3.47 4.05 0.56
CA ILE A 18 -4.51 5.07 0.46
C ILE A 18 -5.37 5.01 1.72
N LEU A 19 -5.66 6.19 2.26
CA LEU A 19 -6.44 6.37 3.47
C LEU A 19 -7.78 7.04 3.14
N HIS A 20 -8.86 6.51 3.70
CA HIS A 20 -10.16 7.17 3.76
C HIS A 20 -10.56 7.34 5.23
N ASN A 21 -10.85 8.55 5.67
CA ASN A 21 -11.17 8.86 7.07
C ASN A 21 -10.18 8.24 8.08
N GLN A 22 -8.88 8.37 7.82
CA GLN A 22 -7.79 7.81 8.66
C GLN A 22 -7.74 6.27 8.70
N SER A 23 -8.56 5.58 7.91
CA SER A 23 -8.55 4.13 7.79
C SER A 23 -7.86 3.71 6.50
N PRO A 24 -6.97 2.70 6.54
CA PRO A 24 -6.33 2.18 5.34
C PRO A 24 -7.34 1.39 4.51
N ILE A 25 -7.35 1.72 3.23
CA ILE A 25 -8.26 1.16 2.24
C ILE A 25 -7.48 0.58 1.07
N TRP A 26 -8.10 -0.37 0.39
CA TRP A 26 -7.69 -0.87 -0.90
C TRP A 26 -8.67 -0.41 -1.96
N ILE A 27 -8.19 -0.06 -3.15
CA ILE A 27 -9.06 0.39 -4.23
C ILE A 27 -9.29 -0.80 -5.16
N GLU A 28 -10.55 -1.17 -5.36
CA GLU A 28 -10.93 -2.26 -6.25
C GLU A 28 -11.20 -1.76 -7.68
N SER A 29 -11.84 -0.60 -7.81
CA SER A 29 -12.13 -0.01 -9.12
C SER A 29 -12.39 1.49 -9.05
N LEU A 30 -12.15 2.18 -10.16
CA LEU A 30 -12.44 3.61 -10.33
C LEU A 30 -13.60 3.79 -11.33
N ASN A 31 -14.62 4.53 -10.91
CA ASN A 31 -15.79 4.88 -11.71
C ASN A 31 -15.89 6.41 -11.85
N GLY A 32 -15.01 6.99 -12.66
CA GLY A 32 -15.11 8.39 -13.11
C GLY A 32 -14.87 9.43 -12.01
N SER A 33 -15.78 9.57 -11.04
CA SER A 33 -15.63 10.49 -9.89
C SER A 33 -15.70 9.76 -8.54
N THR A 34 -16.16 8.51 -8.54
CA THR A 34 -16.20 7.64 -7.37
C THR A 34 -15.22 6.49 -7.52
N ALA A 35 -14.74 5.98 -6.38
CA ALA A 35 -13.90 4.80 -6.30
C ALA A 35 -14.60 3.76 -5.43
N THR A 36 -14.61 2.52 -5.91
CA THR A 36 -14.97 1.37 -5.09
C THR A 36 -13.76 1.02 -4.25
N ILE A 37 -13.90 1.20 -2.94
CA ILE A 37 -12.86 0.95 -1.96
C ILE A 37 -13.24 -0.23 -1.07
N LYS A 38 -12.24 -0.87 -0.50
CA LYS A 38 -12.36 -1.94 0.47
C LYS A 38 -11.55 -1.60 1.71
N TYR A 39 -12.21 -1.48 2.84
CA TYR A 39 -11.54 -1.21 4.11
C TYR A 39 -10.74 -2.42 4.57
N LEU A 40 -9.45 -2.25 4.79
CA LEU A 40 -8.58 -3.34 5.28
C LEU A 40 -8.94 -3.77 6.70
N ASN A 41 -9.40 -2.82 7.52
CA ASN A 41 -9.78 -3.08 8.92
C ASN A 41 -11.05 -3.92 9.07
N SER A 42 -12.02 -3.76 8.16
CA SER A 42 -13.35 -4.38 8.31
C SER A 42 -13.74 -5.31 7.16
N ASN A 43 -12.90 -5.41 6.11
CA ASN A 43 -13.22 -6.09 4.84
C ASN A 43 -14.50 -5.61 4.15
N GLN A 44 -15.09 -4.50 4.59
CA GLN A 44 -16.27 -3.91 3.96
C GLN A 44 -15.87 -3.16 2.70
N THR A 45 -16.73 -3.21 1.70
CA THR A 45 -16.62 -2.41 0.48
C THR A 45 -17.54 -1.20 0.56
N ALA A 46 -17.07 -0.06 0.07
CA ALA A 46 -17.84 1.17 0.00
C ALA A 46 -17.48 1.94 -1.27
N GLU A 47 -18.45 2.70 -1.79
CA GLU A 47 -18.21 3.62 -2.89
C GLU A 47 -18.05 5.02 -2.30
N VAL A 48 -16.88 5.63 -2.50
CA VAL A 48 -16.54 6.95 -1.95
C VAL A 48 -16.00 7.85 -3.06
N PRO A 49 -16.24 9.16 -2.99
CA PRO A 49 -15.67 10.09 -3.96
C PRO A 49 -14.15 10.16 -3.83
N VAL A 50 -13.45 10.17 -4.95
CA VAL A 50 -11.97 10.21 -4.99
C VAL A 50 -11.40 11.46 -4.30
N ALA A 51 -12.17 12.54 -4.29
CA ALA A 51 -11.81 13.77 -3.59
C ALA A 51 -11.55 13.56 -2.07
N GLU A 52 -12.25 12.61 -1.45
CA GLU A 52 -12.12 12.28 -0.01
C GLU A 52 -10.95 11.34 0.31
N LEU A 53 -10.33 10.76 -0.72
CA LEU A 53 -9.18 9.88 -0.54
C LEU A 53 -7.90 10.69 -0.31
N VAL A 54 -7.04 10.15 0.55
CA VAL A 54 -5.75 10.74 0.92
C VAL A 54 -4.65 9.70 0.67
N GLU A 55 -3.63 10.11 -0.08
CA GLU A 55 -2.41 9.33 -0.27
C GLU A 55 -1.58 9.33 1.03
N ALA A 56 -1.16 8.16 1.47
CA ALA A 56 -0.18 7.98 2.52
C ALA A 56 1.06 7.32 1.92
N GLU A 57 2.19 8.02 2.01
CA GLU A 57 3.49 7.42 1.73
C GLU A 57 3.73 6.32 2.76
N LEU A 58 3.75 5.08 2.28
CA LEU A 58 4.44 4.02 3.00
C LEU A 58 5.93 4.38 2.94
N PRO A 59 6.63 4.45 4.08
CA PRO A 59 8.08 4.58 4.03
C PRO A 59 8.63 3.41 3.21
N ASP A 60 9.43 3.70 2.20
CA ASP A 60 10.09 2.71 1.36
C ASP A 60 10.80 1.70 2.26
N LEU A 61 10.21 0.50 2.40
CA LEU A 61 10.77 -0.58 3.21
C LEU A 61 11.93 -1.30 2.50
N GLU A 62 12.56 -0.64 1.52
CA GLU A 62 13.69 -1.18 0.76
C GLU A 62 15.03 -0.97 1.50
N ASP A 63 15.13 0.04 2.38
CA ASP A 63 16.38 0.35 3.09
C ASP A 63 16.53 -0.32 4.46
N GLN A 64 15.55 -1.11 4.93
CA GLN A 64 15.59 -1.75 6.27
C GLN A 64 15.57 -3.28 6.27
N TYR A 65 15.82 -3.93 5.13
CA TYR A 65 16.33 -5.29 5.17
C TYR A 65 17.86 -5.25 5.09
N PRO A 66 18.60 -5.44 6.21
CA PRO A 66 19.99 -5.83 6.11
C PRO A 66 20.04 -7.28 5.59
N THR A 67 19.70 -7.50 4.33
CA THR A 67 20.13 -8.69 3.57
C THR A 67 21.60 -8.49 3.16
N GLY A 68 22.42 -8.08 4.13
CA GLY A 68 23.84 -7.89 4.03
C GLY A 68 24.52 -8.55 5.22
N LEU A 69 25.20 -9.67 4.95
CA LEU A 69 26.44 -10.11 5.60
C LEU A 69 26.47 -11.16 6.74
N PHE A 70 25.37 -11.66 7.32
CA PHE A 70 25.49 -12.69 8.38
C PHE A 70 24.56 -13.90 8.22
N SER A 71 24.77 -14.71 7.19
CA SER A 71 24.32 -16.11 7.26
C SER A 71 25.32 -17.10 6.63
N ARG A 72 26.62 -16.76 6.71
CA ARG A 72 27.74 -17.65 6.35
C ARG A 72 28.77 -17.77 7.48
N ILE A 73 28.32 -17.93 8.72
CA ILE A 73 29.20 -18.48 9.76
C ILE A 73 28.49 -19.67 10.37
N SER A 74 28.84 -20.84 9.84
CA SER A 74 28.53 -22.16 10.34
C SER A 74 29.04 -22.32 11.78
N PRO A 75 28.31 -23.00 12.68
CA PRO A 75 28.94 -23.82 13.69
C PRO A 75 29.09 -25.23 13.10
N ILE A 76 30.33 -25.61 12.76
CA ILE A 76 30.67 -27.02 12.64
C ILE A 76 30.58 -27.59 14.06
N ILE A 77 29.50 -28.30 14.38
CA ILE A 77 29.44 -29.11 15.58
C ILE A 77 30.33 -30.32 15.31
N ARG A 78 31.55 -30.31 15.87
CA ARG A 78 32.35 -31.51 16.03
C ARG A 78 32.17 -31.96 17.47
N ALA A 79 31.33 -32.98 17.66
CA ALA A 79 31.21 -33.75 18.89
C ALA A 79 31.60 -35.20 18.57
#